data_AF-A0A3D3A5E9-F1
#
_entry.id   AF-A0A3D3A5E9-F1
#
_cell.length_a   1.000
_cell.length_b   1.000
_cell.length_c   1.000
_cell.angle_alpha   90.00
_cell.angle_beta   90.00
_cell.angle_gamma   90.00
#
_symmetry.space_group_name_H-M   'P 1'
#
loop_
_entity.id
_entity.type
_entity.pdbx_description
1 polymer ?
#
loop_
_entity_poly.entity_id
_entity_poly.type
_entity_poly.pdbx_seq_one_letter_code
_entity_poly.pdbx_strand_id
1 'polypeptide(L)'
;MPVMTPFIRPTLRQLALGLLALTLLGALPACNGSKAFVKRGAKMEDAGMMPQAANLYYTAVVKKPSNVDAMVGLKRTGQVVLGQHIAAFDEAVAYDMRETALDAWHDAEAWDAKLEAVGVDLAFPEAKRAMYQTVKNAHLDASYRQANLWLEQELFDEALAEFDAILQLDPTYEDAPALRNVAFCEPRYREGVKAREGERFREAHAALSELTNTDPDYKDASQRLSDVLEEGRFTVALVDFKNGSSRLNLEVKIQSLVEQALMGSEDPFLKVVD
;
A
#
# COMPACT_ATOMS: atom_id res chain seq x y z
N MET A 1 -30.53 -58.04 -57.47
CA MET A 1 -31.83 -57.58 -57.99
C MET A 1 -32.04 -56.15 -57.50
N PRO A 2 -32.33 -55.20 -58.39
CA PRO A 2 -32.32 -53.77 -58.09
C PRO A 2 -33.66 -53.36 -57.47
N VAL A 3 -33.65 -52.48 -56.46
CA VAL A 3 -34.86 -51.79 -56.04
C VAL A 3 -34.57 -50.30 -55.93
N MET A 4 -35.41 -49.57 -56.66
CA MET A 4 -35.45 -48.14 -56.91
C MET A 4 -35.54 -47.29 -55.64
N THR A 5 -34.94 -46.11 -55.71
CA THR A 5 -35.24 -44.97 -54.83
C THR A 5 -36.67 -44.47 -55.05
N PRO A 6 -37.28 -43.88 -54.02
CA PRO A 6 -38.23 -42.80 -54.23
C PRO A 6 -37.74 -41.49 -53.62
N PHE A 7 -37.80 -40.48 -54.49
CA PHE A 7 -37.63 -39.06 -54.26
C PHE A 7 -38.70 -38.54 -53.29
N ILE A 8 -38.31 -38.01 -52.13
CA ILE A 8 -39.22 -37.29 -51.22
C ILE A 8 -38.86 -35.80 -51.27
N ARG A 9 -39.83 -34.98 -51.72
CA ARG A 9 -39.74 -33.52 -51.78
C ARG A 9 -39.77 -32.94 -50.36
N PRO A 10 -38.82 -32.08 -49.96
CA PRO A 10 -38.94 -31.36 -48.70
C PRO A 10 -40.04 -30.29 -48.80
N THR A 11 -41.02 -30.42 -47.92
CA THR A 11 -42.14 -29.50 -47.71
C THR A 11 -41.67 -28.12 -47.24
N LEU A 12 -42.50 -27.11 -47.56
CA LEU A 12 -42.41 -25.65 -47.39
C LEU A 12 -42.15 -25.11 -45.96
N ARG A 13 -41.48 -25.86 -45.08
CA ARG A 13 -41.25 -25.53 -43.67
C ARG A 13 -39.79 -25.20 -43.33
N GLN A 14 -38.89 -25.24 -44.32
CA GLN A 14 -37.47 -24.91 -44.16
C GLN A 14 -37.08 -23.49 -44.61
N LEU A 15 -38.06 -22.66 -45.03
CA LEU A 15 -37.83 -21.26 -45.41
C LEU A 15 -38.11 -20.24 -44.30
N ALA A 16 -38.54 -20.68 -43.11
CA ALA A 16 -38.80 -19.79 -41.97
C ALA A 16 -37.69 -19.78 -40.90
N LEU A 17 -36.55 -20.43 -41.17
CA LEU A 17 -35.39 -20.49 -40.26
C LEU A 17 -34.15 -19.77 -40.81
N GLY A 18 -34.34 -18.86 -41.76
CA GLY A 18 -33.26 -18.11 -42.44
C GLY A 18 -33.33 -16.60 -42.25
N LEU A 19 -33.93 -16.11 -41.16
CA LEU A 19 -34.05 -14.67 -40.88
C LEU A 19 -33.91 -14.29 -39.39
N LEU A 20 -33.23 -15.14 -38.62
CA LEU A 20 -32.88 -14.87 -37.22
C LEU A 20 -31.39 -15.09 -36.93
N ALA A 21 -30.53 -14.73 -37.89
CA ALA A 21 -29.08 -14.77 -37.75
C ALA A 21 -28.44 -13.57 -38.47
N LEU A 22 -28.94 -12.36 -38.19
CA LEU A 22 -28.26 -11.12 -38.56
C LEU A 22 -28.66 -9.95 -37.65
N THR A 23 -28.65 -10.17 -36.33
CA THR A 23 -28.69 -9.10 -35.32
C THR A 23 -27.45 -9.19 -34.44
N LEU A 24 -26.28 -9.22 -35.09
CA LEU A 24 -24.99 -9.13 -34.41
C LEU A 24 -24.02 -8.27 -35.22
N LEU A 25 -24.42 -7.04 -35.57
CA LEU A 25 -23.51 -6.03 -36.12
C LEU A 25 -23.98 -4.65 -35.64
N GLY A 26 -23.23 -4.02 -34.74
CA GLY A 26 -23.45 -2.61 -34.39
C GLY A 26 -23.41 -2.23 -32.91
N ALA A 27 -22.81 -3.01 -32.01
CA ALA A 27 -22.29 -2.41 -30.78
C ALA A 27 -20.99 -1.68 -31.13
N LEU A 28 -21.11 -0.54 -31.83
CA LEU A 28 -20.03 0.45 -31.83
C LEU A 28 -19.69 0.69 -30.35
N PRO A 29 -18.41 0.70 -29.93
CA PRO A 29 -18.08 1.21 -28.62
C PRO A 29 -18.69 2.61 -28.59
N ALA A 30 -19.74 2.80 -27.79
CA ALA A 30 -20.25 4.13 -27.56
C ALA A 30 -19.11 4.86 -26.88
N CYS A 31 -18.28 5.52 -27.68
CA CYS A 31 -17.37 6.55 -27.23
C CYS A 31 -18.29 7.61 -26.62
N ASN A 32 -18.61 7.42 -25.34
CA ASN A 32 -19.32 8.39 -24.56
C ASN A 32 -18.38 9.59 -24.47
N GLY A 33 -18.52 10.48 -25.44
CA GLY A 33 -17.80 11.74 -25.46
C GLY A 33 -18.21 12.58 -24.26
N SER A 34 -17.44 13.62 -23.98
CA SER A 34 -17.68 14.53 -22.86
C SER A 34 -19.17 14.96 -22.72
N LYS A 35 -19.87 15.22 -23.84
CA LYS A 35 -21.32 15.55 -23.85
C LYS A 35 -22.24 14.48 -23.25
N ALA A 36 -21.94 13.19 -23.45
CA ALA A 36 -22.74 12.10 -22.90
C ALA A 36 -22.64 12.06 -21.36
N PHE A 37 -21.45 12.33 -20.84
CA PHE A 37 -21.21 12.43 -19.40
C PHE A 37 -21.88 13.67 -18.80
N VAL A 38 -21.84 14.83 -19.47
CA VAL A 38 -22.60 16.02 -19.05
C VAL A 38 -24.10 15.72 -18.94
N LYS A 39 -24.69 15.07 -19.96
CA LYS A 39 -26.13 14.72 -19.94
C LYS A 39 -26.48 13.77 -18.79
N ARG A 40 -25.60 12.82 -18.46
CA ARG A 40 -25.80 11.92 -17.33
C ARG A 40 -25.59 12.63 -16.00
N GLY A 41 -24.59 13.52 -15.91
CA GLY A 41 -24.30 14.36 -14.75
C GLY A 41 -25.51 15.22 -14.39
N ALA A 42 -26.11 15.90 -15.38
CA ALA A 42 -27.31 16.70 -15.20
C ALA A 42 -28.48 15.89 -14.62
N LYS A 43 -28.70 14.65 -15.09
CA LYS A 43 -29.74 13.78 -14.51
C LYS A 43 -29.48 13.40 -13.06
N MET A 44 -28.23 13.16 -12.68
CA MET A 44 -27.87 12.86 -11.30
C MET A 44 -28.02 14.10 -10.42
N GLU A 45 -27.66 15.26 -10.96
CA GLU A 45 -27.82 16.55 -10.30
C GLU A 45 -29.29 16.89 -10.06
N ASP A 46 -30.16 16.70 -11.07
CA ASP A 46 -31.61 16.87 -10.94
C ASP A 46 -32.21 15.91 -9.89
N ALA A 47 -31.59 14.75 -9.70
CA ALA A 47 -31.96 13.77 -8.68
C ALA A 47 -31.35 14.06 -7.29
N GLY A 48 -30.59 15.15 -7.13
CA GLY A 48 -29.90 15.50 -5.88
C GLY A 48 -28.66 14.64 -5.55
N MET A 49 -28.24 13.77 -6.48
CA MET A 49 -27.11 12.87 -6.34
C MET A 49 -25.78 13.61 -6.66
N MET A 50 -25.44 14.58 -5.81
CA MET A 50 -24.35 15.54 -6.05
C MET A 50 -22.97 14.88 -6.22
N PRO A 51 -22.53 13.90 -5.41
CA PRO A 51 -21.26 13.20 -5.62
C PRO A 51 -21.20 12.47 -6.97
N GLN A 52 -22.30 11.83 -7.38
CA GLN A 52 -22.39 11.11 -8.63
C GLN A 52 -22.38 12.09 -9.82
N ALA A 53 -23.11 13.20 -9.71
CA ALA A 53 -23.12 14.26 -10.70
C ALA A 53 -21.73 14.86 -10.89
N ALA A 54 -21.06 15.23 -9.80
CA ALA A 54 -19.71 15.80 -9.83
C ALA A 54 -18.71 14.84 -10.49
N ASN A 55 -18.72 13.55 -10.15
CA ASN A 55 -17.82 12.58 -10.78
C ASN A 55 -18.10 12.38 -12.29
N LEU A 56 -19.36 12.48 -12.72
CA LEU A 56 -19.73 12.44 -14.14
C LEU A 56 -19.24 13.70 -14.87
N TYR A 57 -19.41 14.88 -14.29
CA TYR A 57 -18.86 16.12 -14.85
C TYR A 57 -17.34 16.12 -14.87
N TYR A 58 -16.67 15.64 -13.81
CA TYR A 58 -15.23 15.44 -13.76
C TYR A 58 -14.74 14.55 -14.91
N THR A 59 -15.40 13.41 -15.13
CA THR A 59 -15.08 12.53 -16.26
C THR A 59 -15.26 13.23 -17.61
N ALA A 60 -16.28 14.09 -17.72
CA ALA A 60 -16.51 14.89 -18.93
C ALA A 60 -15.38 15.91 -19.15
N VAL A 61 -14.90 16.57 -18.09
CA VAL A 61 -13.78 17.52 -18.12
C VAL A 61 -12.50 16.81 -18.52
N VAL A 62 -12.12 15.70 -17.87
CA VAL A 62 -10.92 14.92 -18.21
C VAL A 62 -10.92 14.49 -19.69
N LYS A 63 -12.09 14.09 -20.22
CA LYS A 63 -12.22 13.71 -21.64
C LYS A 63 -12.11 14.89 -22.60
N LYS A 64 -12.58 16.07 -22.20
CA LYS A 64 -12.52 17.28 -23.02
C LYS A 64 -12.42 18.50 -22.09
N PRO A 65 -11.21 18.96 -21.76
CA PRO A 65 -11.01 20.10 -20.86
C PRO A 65 -11.65 21.41 -21.36
N SER A 66 -11.83 21.55 -22.68
CA SER A 66 -12.52 22.70 -23.29
C SER A 66 -14.05 22.64 -23.22
N ASN A 67 -14.64 21.63 -22.58
CA ASN A 67 -16.08 21.54 -22.42
C ASN A 67 -16.56 22.42 -21.25
N VAL A 68 -16.95 23.65 -21.57
CA VAL A 68 -17.42 24.65 -20.59
C VAL A 68 -18.61 24.15 -19.76
N ASP A 69 -19.57 23.45 -20.36
CA ASP A 69 -20.74 22.92 -19.64
C ASP A 69 -20.33 21.90 -18.57
N ALA A 70 -19.32 21.08 -18.87
CA ALA A 70 -18.76 20.13 -17.92
C ALA A 70 -18.03 20.85 -16.78
N MET A 71 -17.24 21.89 -17.08
CA MET A 71 -16.53 22.69 -16.07
C MET A 71 -17.50 23.40 -15.14
N VAL A 72 -18.55 24.02 -15.67
CA VAL A 72 -19.58 24.71 -14.88
C VAL A 72 -20.36 23.72 -14.00
N GLY A 73 -20.78 22.59 -14.58
CA GLY A 73 -21.46 21.53 -13.83
C GLY A 73 -20.58 20.96 -12.72
N LEU A 74 -19.29 20.72 -13.02
CA LEU A 74 -18.31 20.25 -12.05
C LEU A 74 -18.09 21.26 -10.93
N LYS A 75 -17.92 22.56 -11.24
CA LYS A 75 -17.74 23.59 -10.22
C LYS A 75 -18.93 23.66 -9.27
N ARG A 76 -20.15 23.68 -9.81
CA ARG A 76 -21.37 23.77 -8.99
C ARG A 76 -21.56 22.54 -8.11
N THR A 77 -21.52 21.34 -8.69
CA THR A 77 -21.72 20.09 -7.94
C THR A 77 -20.55 19.78 -7.02
N GLY A 78 -19.32 20.07 -7.45
CA GLY A 78 -18.11 19.92 -6.66
C GLY A 78 -18.08 20.83 -5.44
N GLN A 79 -18.61 22.06 -5.54
CA GLN A 79 -18.79 22.94 -4.39
C GLN A 79 -19.76 22.35 -3.36
N VAL A 80 -20.82 21.67 -3.81
CA VAL A 80 -21.77 20.99 -2.90
C VAL A 80 -21.09 19.80 -2.22
N VAL A 81 -20.33 18.99 -2.95
CA VAL A 81 -19.58 17.85 -2.39
C VAL A 81 -18.53 18.33 -1.38
N LEU A 82 -17.79 19.40 -1.69
CA LEU A 82 -16.88 20.04 -0.73
C LEU A 82 -17.62 20.47 0.55
N GLY A 83 -18.79 21.09 0.38
CA GLY A 83 -19.66 21.47 1.51
C GLY A 83 -20.12 20.27 2.35
N GLN A 84 -20.34 19.10 1.73
CA GLN A 84 -20.68 17.87 2.45
C GLN A 84 -19.51 17.36 3.31
N HIS A 85 -18.28 17.38 2.78
CA HIS A 85 -17.09 17.02 3.56
C HIS A 85 -16.86 17.99 4.72
N ILE A 86 -17.00 19.30 4.49
CA ILE A 86 -16.90 20.32 5.55
C ILE A 86 -18.01 20.14 6.60
N ALA A 87 -19.22 19.78 6.21
CA ALA A 87 -20.31 19.49 7.15
C ALA A 87 -20.01 18.25 8.00
N ALA A 88 -19.44 17.19 7.41
CA ALA A 88 -19.00 16.01 8.14
C ALA A 88 -17.87 16.34 9.13
N PHE A 89 -16.92 17.19 8.72
CA PHE A 89 -15.89 17.73 9.63
C PHE A 89 -16.53 18.47 10.81
N ASP A 90 -17.43 19.42 10.55
CA ASP A 90 -18.09 20.20 11.59
C ASP A 90 -18.90 19.33 12.56
N GLU A 91 -19.59 18.32 12.04
CA GLU A 91 -20.33 17.35 12.83
C GLU A 91 -19.40 16.52 13.73
N ALA A 92 -18.31 15.98 13.17
CA ALA A 92 -17.34 15.21 13.93
C ALA A 92 -16.66 16.05 15.03
N VAL A 93 -16.35 17.32 14.76
CA VAL A 93 -15.85 18.27 15.77
C VAL A 93 -16.88 18.49 16.87
N ALA A 94 -18.16 18.66 16.53
CA ALA A 94 -19.23 18.85 17.51
C ALA A 94 -19.42 17.65 18.45
N TYR A 95 -19.10 16.43 17.98
CA TYR A 95 -19.17 15.20 18.78
C TYR A 95 -17.81 14.78 19.40
N ASP A 96 -16.77 15.62 19.33
CA ASP A 96 -15.39 15.32 19.77
C ASP A 96 -14.79 14.03 19.13
N MET A 97 -15.24 13.70 17.91
CA MET A 97 -14.72 12.58 17.12
C MET A 97 -13.52 13.04 16.30
N ARG A 98 -12.38 13.25 16.97
CA ARG A 98 -11.19 13.88 16.35
C ARG A 98 -10.68 13.17 15.11
N GLU A 99 -10.52 11.84 15.14
CA GLU A 99 -10.07 11.07 13.97
C GLU A 99 -11.02 11.24 12.78
N THR A 100 -12.33 11.07 13.01
CA THR A 100 -13.35 11.26 11.98
C THR A 100 -13.35 12.69 11.42
N ALA A 101 -13.06 13.69 12.25
CA ALA A 101 -12.90 15.06 11.79
C ALA A 101 -11.65 15.18 10.88
N LEU A 102 -10.50 14.64 11.28
CA LEU A 102 -9.29 14.66 10.44
C LEU A 102 -9.53 13.98 9.09
N ASP A 103 -10.18 12.81 9.08
CA ASP A 103 -10.53 12.10 7.85
C ASP A 103 -11.44 12.94 6.93
N ALA A 104 -12.51 13.52 7.49
CA ALA A 104 -13.44 14.36 6.72
C ALA A 104 -12.75 15.61 6.16
N TRP A 105 -11.78 16.17 6.88
CA TRP A 105 -10.98 17.29 6.41
C TRP A 105 -10.04 16.88 5.26
N HIS A 106 -9.35 15.74 5.39
CA HIS A 106 -8.49 15.21 4.33
C HIS A 106 -9.28 14.85 3.08
N ASP A 107 -10.50 14.32 3.22
CA ASP A 107 -11.41 14.11 2.10
C ASP A 107 -11.76 15.43 1.38
N ALA A 108 -12.00 16.51 2.14
CA ALA A 108 -12.25 17.84 1.58
C ALA A 108 -11.03 18.37 0.79
N GLU A 109 -9.83 18.26 1.35
CA GLU A 109 -8.57 18.65 0.69
C GLU A 109 -8.28 17.82 -0.56
N ALA A 110 -8.46 16.50 -0.48
CA ALA A 110 -8.28 15.61 -1.61
C ALA A 110 -9.28 15.90 -2.72
N TRP A 111 -10.54 16.21 -2.38
CA TRP A 111 -11.56 16.58 -3.35
C TRP A 111 -11.26 17.92 -4.04
N ASP A 112 -10.84 18.93 -3.27
CA ASP A 112 -10.43 20.24 -3.79
C ASP A 112 -9.24 20.12 -4.75
N ALA A 113 -8.16 19.45 -4.31
CA ALA A 113 -6.96 19.22 -5.12
C ALA A 113 -7.28 18.41 -6.40
N LYS A 114 -8.20 17.44 -6.33
CA LYS A 114 -8.64 16.67 -7.50
C LYS A 114 -9.30 17.55 -8.55
N LEU A 115 -10.08 18.56 -8.15
CA LEU A 115 -10.75 19.47 -9.07
C LEU A 115 -9.81 20.58 -9.56
N GLU A 116 -8.91 21.06 -8.71
CA GLU A 116 -7.85 21.99 -9.08
C GLU A 116 -6.96 21.39 -10.20
N ALA A 117 -6.62 20.11 -10.11
CA ALA A 117 -5.83 19.38 -11.11
C ALA A 117 -6.46 19.37 -12.53
N VAL A 118 -7.77 19.63 -12.64
CA VAL A 118 -8.47 19.76 -13.94
C VAL A 118 -8.90 21.21 -14.24
N GLY A 119 -8.37 22.18 -13.50
CA GLY A 119 -8.61 23.61 -13.69
C GLY A 119 -9.95 24.11 -13.14
N VAL A 120 -10.56 23.38 -12.20
CA VAL A 120 -11.77 23.82 -11.49
C VAL A 120 -11.41 24.21 -10.06
N ASP A 121 -11.46 25.51 -9.80
CA ASP A 121 -11.25 26.08 -8.48
C ASP A 121 -12.55 26.11 -7.67
N LEU A 122 -12.52 25.56 -6.45
CA LEU A 122 -13.62 25.60 -5.49
C LEU A 122 -13.35 26.64 -4.40
N ALA A 123 -14.43 27.20 -3.84
CA ALA A 123 -14.31 28.07 -2.68
C ALA A 123 -14.15 27.21 -1.41
N PHE A 124 -12.91 26.94 -1.01
CA PHE A 124 -12.58 26.29 0.27
C PHE A 124 -12.43 27.35 1.37
N PRO A 125 -13.31 27.40 2.38
CA PRO A 125 -13.26 28.41 3.44
C PRO A 125 -11.98 28.35 4.29
N GLU A 126 -11.12 29.38 4.19
CA GLU A 126 -9.91 29.52 5.01
C GLU A 126 -10.18 29.47 6.52
N ALA A 127 -11.30 30.04 6.96
CA ALA A 127 -11.70 30.05 8.36
C ALA A 127 -11.82 28.63 8.96
N LYS A 128 -12.12 27.61 8.15
CA LYS A 128 -12.20 26.22 8.62
C LYS A 128 -10.81 25.59 8.81
N ARG A 129 -9.77 26.07 8.13
CA ARG A 129 -8.39 25.59 8.29
C ARG A 129 -7.88 25.79 9.71
N ALA A 130 -8.22 26.92 10.35
CA ALA A 130 -7.84 27.19 11.74
C ALA A 130 -8.49 26.20 12.73
N MET A 131 -9.74 25.78 12.47
CA MET A 131 -10.42 24.76 13.27
C MET A 131 -9.73 23.41 13.10
N TYR A 132 -9.42 23.02 11.86
CA TYR A 132 -8.66 21.80 11.58
C TYR A 132 -7.33 21.76 12.33
N GLN A 133 -6.54 22.85 12.32
CA GLN A 133 -5.28 22.90 13.08
C GLN A 133 -5.50 22.69 14.58
N THR A 134 -6.57 23.26 15.15
CA THR A 134 -6.93 23.03 16.56
C THR A 134 -7.22 21.56 16.84
N VAL A 135 -8.02 20.91 15.98
CA VAL A 135 -8.41 19.49 16.11
C VAL A 135 -7.19 18.58 15.95
N LYS A 136 -6.36 18.84 14.93
CA LYS A 136 -5.12 18.13 14.67
C LYS A 136 -4.18 18.19 15.87
N ASN A 137 -3.92 19.37 16.41
CA ASN A 137 -3.04 19.53 17.56
C ASN A 137 -3.59 18.81 18.80
N ALA A 138 -4.89 18.92 19.06
CA ALA A 138 -5.51 18.21 20.18
C ALA A 138 -5.46 16.67 20.03
N HIS A 139 -5.58 16.17 18.80
CA HIS A 139 -5.42 14.75 18.49
C HIS A 139 -3.97 14.31 18.71
N LEU A 140 -2.99 15.02 18.14
CA LEU A 140 -1.57 14.75 18.33
C LEU A 140 -1.18 14.72 19.82
N ASP A 141 -1.61 15.72 20.59
CA ASP A 141 -1.35 15.79 22.03
C ASP A 141 -1.93 14.59 22.79
N ALA A 142 -3.12 14.13 22.41
CA ALA A 142 -3.76 12.98 23.05
C ALA A 142 -3.08 11.66 22.67
N SER A 143 -2.82 11.46 21.38
CA SER A 143 -2.11 10.30 20.84
C SER A 143 -0.71 10.19 21.42
N TYR A 144 0.02 11.30 21.51
CA TYR A 144 1.36 11.32 22.08
C TYR A 144 1.39 10.92 23.56
N ARG A 145 0.45 11.42 24.37
CA ARG A 145 0.30 10.97 25.76
C ARG A 145 -0.03 9.48 25.86
N GLN A 146 -0.88 8.98 24.97
CA GLN A 146 -1.25 7.56 24.94
C GLN A 146 -0.08 6.66 24.53
N ALA A 147 0.67 7.05 23.49
CA ALA A 147 1.85 6.35 23.02
C ALA A 147 2.93 6.27 24.11
N ASN A 148 3.17 7.37 24.83
CA ASN A 148 4.07 7.38 25.98
C ASN A 148 3.60 6.44 27.09
N LEU A 149 2.30 6.43 27.40
CA LEU A 149 1.75 5.51 28.41
C LEU A 149 1.95 4.04 28.00
N TRP A 150 1.76 3.70 26.73
CA TRP A 150 2.05 2.36 26.20
C TRP A 150 3.54 2.03 26.29
N LEU A 151 4.41 3.00 25.95
CA LEU A 151 5.86 2.82 26.06
C LEU A 151 6.31 2.57 27.51
N GLU A 152 5.77 3.33 28.48
CA GLU A 152 6.01 3.13 29.92
C GLU A 152 5.53 1.76 30.42
N GLN A 153 4.45 1.23 29.83
CA GLN A 153 3.92 -0.11 30.12
C GLN A 153 4.64 -1.22 29.35
N GLU A 154 5.68 -0.89 28.57
CA GLU A 154 6.40 -1.79 27.67
C GLU A 154 5.50 -2.47 26.61
N LEU A 155 4.36 -1.85 26.29
CA LEU A 155 3.48 -2.21 25.18
C LEU A 155 4.06 -1.61 23.88
N PHE A 156 5.18 -2.18 23.44
CA PHE A 156 6.02 -1.63 22.38
C PHE A 156 5.34 -1.60 21.02
N ASP A 157 4.55 -2.62 20.68
CA ASP A 157 3.86 -2.70 19.37
C ASP A 157 2.77 -1.62 19.27
N GLU A 158 1.99 -1.44 20.33
CA GLU A 158 0.97 -0.39 20.43
C GLU A 158 1.60 1.01 20.42
N ALA A 159 2.66 1.22 21.20
CA ALA A 159 3.39 2.49 21.20
C ALA A 159 3.98 2.82 19.81
N LEU A 160 4.60 1.83 19.16
CA LEU A 160 5.17 1.99 17.83
C LEU A 160 4.11 2.38 16.80
N ALA A 161 2.96 1.69 16.79
CA ALA A 161 1.86 2.00 15.88
C ALA A 161 1.33 3.42 16.08
N GLU A 162 1.18 3.86 17.33
CA GLU A 162 0.69 5.20 17.65
C GLU A 162 1.71 6.29 17.28
N PHE A 163 3.00 6.08 17.56
CA PHE A 163 4.04 7.00 17.13
C PHE A 163 4.16 7.06 15.60
N ASP A 164 3.98 5.94 14.89
CA ASP A 164 3.91 5.93 13.43
C ASP A 164 2.73 6.78 12.92
N ALA A 165 1.57 6.69 13.56
CA ALA A 165 0.40 7.53 13.21
C ALA A 165 0.64 9.02 13.48
N ILE A 166 1.24 9.37 14.62
CA ILE A 166 1.65 10.74 14.96
C ILE A 166 2.59 11.29 13.88
N LEU A 167 3.62 10.53 13.48
CA LEU A 167 4.62 10.97 12.51
C LEU A 167 4.11 11.04 11.08
N GLN A 168 3.04 10.30 10.76
CA GLN A 168 2.31 10.48 9.49
C GLN A 168 1.59 11.83 9.43
N LEU A 169 1.04 12.30 10.56
CA LEU A 169 0.34 13.59 10.66
C LEU A 169 1.31 14.77 10.82
N ASP A 170 2.37 14.60 11.60
CA ASP A 170 3.44 15.58 11.80
C ASP A 170 4.80 14.86 12.00
N PRO A 171 5.65 14.80 10.95
CA PRO A 171 6.94 14.12 11.01
C PRO A 171 7.93 14.69 12.04
N THR A 172 7.66 15.88 12.58
CA THR A 172 8.55 16.60 13.50
C THR A 172 7.90 16.82 14.87
N TYR A 173 6.84 16.08 15.19
CA TYR A 173 6.09 16.25 16.43
C TYR A 173 6.94 15.86 17.66
N GLU A 174 7.33 16.88 18.42
CA GLU A 174 8.10 16.75 19.66
C GLU A 174 9.32 15.80 19.51
N ASP A 175 9.47 14.84 20.41
CA ASP A 175 10.47 13.77 20.38
C ASP A 175 9.88 12.42 19.91
N ALA A 176 8.68 12.43 19.31
CA ALA A 176 8.05 11.23 18.77
C ALA A 176 8.97 10.41 17.84
N PRO A 177 9.81 10.99 16.96
CA PRO A 177 10.75 10.20 16.16
C PRO A 177 11.72 9.37 17.00
N ALA A 178 12.22 9.93 18.11
CA ALA A 178 13.14 9.25 19.01
C ALA A 178 12.41 8.18 19.83
N LEU A 179 11.23 8.48 20.35
CA LEU A 179 10.43 7.52 21.12
C LEU A 179 9.93 6.35 20.26
N ARG A 180 9.55 6.62 19.01
CA ARG A 180 9.25 5.62 17.98
C ARG A 180 10.43 4.67 17.75
N ASN A 181 11.64 5.23 17.67
CA ASN A 181 12.86 4.44 17.53
C ASN A 181 13.11 3.55 18.76
N VAL A 182 12.88 4.06 19.97
CA VAL A 182 12.93 3.25 21.21
C VAL A 182 11.89 2.13 21.17
N ALA A 183 10.64 2.43 20.82
CA ALA A 183 9.56 1.44 20.73
C ALA A 183 9.89 0.31 19.74
N PHE A 184 10.55 0.63 18.63
CA PHE A 184 10.99 -0.36 17.64
C PHE A 184 12.21 -1.17 18.11
N CYS A 185 13.25 -0.50 18.62
CA CYS A 185 14.55 -1.10 18.88
C CYS A 185 14.61 -1.88 20.20
N GLU A 186 13.98 -1.41 21.27
CA GLU A 186 14.05 -2.04 22.60
C GLU A 186 13.60 -3.52 22.61
N PRO A 187 12.42 -3.89 22.07
CA PRO A 187 11.99 -5.29 22.07
C PRO A 187 12.94 -6.21 21.29
N ARG A 188 13.42 -5.75 20.12
CA ARG A 188 14.38 -6.50 19.28
C ARG A 188 15.74 -6.65 19.95
N TYR A 189 16.19 -5.61 20.64
CA TYR A 189 17.41 -5.67 21.43
C TYR A 189 17.31 -6.74 22.51
N ARG A 190 16.22 -6.74 23.29
CA ARG A 190 15.96 -7.73 24.34
C ARG A 190 15.82 -9.14 23.77
N GLU A 191 15.12 -9.29 22.66
CA GLU A 191 14.97 -10.55 21.94
C GLU A 191 16.34 -11.09 21.49
N GLY A 192 17.15 -10.25 20.85
CA GLY A 192 18.49 -10.60 20.39
C GLY A 192 19.41 -11.06 21.52
N VAL A 193 19.41 -10.32 22.64
CA VAL A 193 20.17 -10.68 23.85
C VAL A 193 19.70 -12.03 24.41
N LYS A 194 18.38 -12.21 24.60
CA LYS A 194 17.81 -13.45 25.12
C LYS A 194 18.05 -14.65 24.19
N ALA A 195 18.04 -14.44 22.88
CA ALA A 195 18.33 -15.48 21.90
C ALA A 195 19.81 -15.89 21.97
N ARG A 196 20.73 -14.93 22.09
CA ARG A 196 22.17 -15.19 22.27
C ARG A 196 22.45 -15.97 23.56
N GLU A 197 21.84 -15.56 24.67
CA GLU A 197 21.97 -16.28 25.96
C GLU A 197 21.49 -17.73 25.89
N GLY A 198 20.51 -18.02 25.03
CA GLY A 198 20.05 -19.37 24.73
C GLY A 198 20.81 -20.09 23.62
N GLU A 199 21.96 -19.58 23.18
CA GLU A 199 22.77 -20.08 22.05
C GLU A 199 22.01 -20.18 20.70
N ARG A 200 20.89 -19.45 20.58
CA ARG A 200 20.09 -19.37 19.35
C ARG A 200 20.65 -18.27 18.45
N PHE A 201 21.89 -18.42 18.01
CA PHE A 201 22.65 -17.35 17.33
C PHE A 201 21.97 -16.83 16.05
N ARG A 202 21.29 -17.67 15.27
CA ARG A 202 20.57 -17.22 14.07
C ARG A 202 19.39 -16.30 14.37
N GLU A 203 18.64 -16.61 15.44
CA GLU A 203 17.54 -15.77 15.93
C GLU A 203 18.08 -14.46 16.49
N ALA A 204 19.16 -14.54 17.29
CA ALA A 204 19.84 -13.36 17.82
C ALA A 204 20.35 -12.44 16.72
N HIS A 205 20.96 -13.01 15.68
CA HIS A 205 21.43 -12.28 14.51
C HIS A 205 20.28 -11.63 13.76
N ALA A 206 19.15 -12.33 13.55
CA ALA A 206 18.00 -11.76 12.86
C ALA A 206 17.47 -10.51 13.59
N ALA A 207 17.21 -10.62 14.90
CA ALA A 207 16.69 -9.52 15.70
C ALA A 207 17.67 -8.32 15.77
N LEU A 208 18.96 -8.59 16.03
CA LEU A 208 19.98 -7.53 16.10
C LEU A 208 20.28 -6.91 14.73
N SER A 209 20.22 -7.67 13.63
CA SER A 209 20.41 -7.13 12.28
C SER A 209 19.29 -6.17 11.91
N GLU A 210 18.03 -6.55 12.16
CA GLU A 210 16.88 -5.69 11.90
C GLU A 210 16.98 -4.38 12.70
N LEU A 211 17.38 -4.49 13.97
CA LEU A 211 17.65 -3.34 14.82
C LEU A 211 18.76 -2.47 14.23
N THR A 212 19.94 -3.01 13.92
CA THR A 212 21.09 -2.21 13.44
C THR A 212 20.86 -1.59 12.05
N ASN A 213 20.00 -2.18 11.24
CA ASN A 213 19.57 -1.60 9.97
C ASN A 213 18.70 -0.34 10.18
N THR A 214 18.03 -0.25 11.32
CA THR A 214 17.18 0.87 11.69
C THR A 214 17.97 1.92 12.48
N ASP A 215 18.67 1.50 13.52
CA ASP A 215 19.53 2.33 14.34
C ASP A 215 20.78 1.55 14.78
N PRO A 216 21.93 1.71 14.09
CA PRO A 216 23.16 1.02 14.44
C PRO A 216 23.78 1.50 15.76
N ASP A 217 23.40 2.69 16.23
CA ASP A 217 23.91 3.34 17.44
C ASP A 217 23.01 3.07 18.66
N TYR A 218 21.93 2.28 18.49
CA TYR A 218 21.05 1.92 19.59
C TYR A 218 21.78 1.05 20.61
N LYS A 219 22.14 1.67 21.75
CA LYS A 219 22.94 1.05 22.83
C LYS A 219 24.25 0.48 22.27
N ASP A 220 24.49 -0.82 22.48
CA ASP A 220 25.66 -1.58 22.01
C ASP A 220 25.25 -2.63 20.94
N ALA A 221 24.15 -2.40 20.21
CA ALA A 221 23.59 -3.40 19.28
C ALA A 221 24.56 -3.83 18.18
N SER A 222 25.30 -2.91 17.57
CA SER A 222 26.32 -3.21 16.56
C SER A 222 27.44 -4.13 17.10
N GLN A 223 27.87 -3.89 18.35
CA GLN A 223 28.84 -4.77 19.01
C GLN A 223 28.24 -6.14 19.27
N ARG A 224 27.00 -6.21 19.79
CA ARG A 224 26.32 -7.48 20.06
C ARG A 224 26.08 -8.31 18.80
N LEU A 225 25.75 -7.67 17.68
CA LEU A 225 25.61 -8.35 16.39
C LEU A 225 26.94 -8.98 15.97
N SER A 226 28.04 -8.25 16.14
CA SER A 226 29.40 -8.75 15.89
C SER A 226 29.73 -9.95 16.78
N ASP A 227 29.46 -9.86 18.08
CA ASP A 227 29.67 -10.96 19.03
C ASP A 227 28.87 -12.21 18.63
N VAL A 228 27.59 -12.05 18.27
CA VAL A 228 26.72 -13.16 17.84
C VAL A 228 27.32 -13.87 16.62
N LEU A 229 27.82 -13.10 15.65
CA LEU A 229 28.47 -13.63 14.45
C LEU A 229 29.79 -14.35 14.73
N GLU A 230 30.51 -13.97 15.77
CA GLU A 230 31.74 -14.65 16.19
C GLU A 230 31.42 -15.93 16.97
N GLU A 231 30.52 -15.85 17.94
CA GLU A 231 30.14 -16.97 18.82
C GLU A 231 29.41 -18.09 18.07
N GLY A 232 28.51 -17.73 17.15
CA GLY A 232 27.75 -18.72 16.36
C GLY A 232 28.49 -19.26 15.14
N ARG A 233 29.75 -18.85 14.92
CA ARG A 233 30.47 -19.15 13.67
C ARG A 233 30.84 -20.62 13.57
N PHE A 234 30.52 -21.24 12.44
CA PHE A 234 30.99 -22.57 12.09
C PHE A 234 32.16 -22.46 11.12
N THR A 235 33.33 -22.92 11.57
CA THR A 235 34.52 -23.01 10.72
C THR A 235 34.57 -24.38 10.06
N VAL A 236 34.54 -24.40 8.73
CA VAL A 236 34.67 -25.62 7.93
C VAL A 236 36.06 -25.64 7.32
N ALA A 237 36.86 -26.63 7.69
CA ALA A 237 38.11 -26.96 7.03
C ALA A 237 37.85 -27.96 5.91
N LEU A 238 38.32 -27.65 4.72
CA LEU A 238 38.31 -28.61 3.62
C LEU A 238 39.57 -29.47 3.72
N VAL A 239 39.38 -30.78 3.58
CA VAL A 239 40.49 -31.74 3.54
C VAL A 239 40.65 -32.28 2.13
N ASP A 240 41.85 -32.76 1.82
CA ASP A 240 42.15 -33.37 0.53
C ASP A 240 41.14 -34.45 0.16
N PHE A 241 40.57 -34.30 -1.03
CA PHE A 241 39.62 -35.25 -1.59
C PHE A 241 40.38 -36.47 -2.13
N LYS A 242 39.96 -37.67 -1.74
CA LYS A 242 40.55 -38.93 -2.24
C LYS A 242 39.71 -39.50 -3.38
N ASN A 243 40.35 -39.82 -4.51
CA ASN A 243 39.69 -40.43 -5.64
C ASN A 243 39.84 -41.96 -5.65
N GLY A 244 38.75 -42.65 -5.33
CA GLY A 244 38.67 -44.12 -5.42
C GLY A 244 38.17 -44.66 -6.76
N SER A 245 37.99 -43.80 -7.77
CA SER A 245 37.44 -44.18 -9.07
C SER A 245 38.53 -44.33 -10.14
N SER A 246 38.14 -44.84 -11.31
CA SER A 246 39.02 -44.89 -12.49
C SER A 246 39.07 -43.57 -13.29
N ARG A 247 38.34 -42.53 -12.87
CA ARG A 247 38.28 -41.25 -13.58
C ARG A 247 39.38 -40.33 -13.06
N LEU A 248 40.29 -39.92 -13.94
CA LEU A 248 41.41 -39.03 -13.60
C LEU A 248 40.92 -37.66 -13.10
N ASN A 249 41.59 -37.08 -12.09
CA ASN A 249 41.39 -35.72 -11.57
C ASN A 249 39.96 -35.41 -11.10
N LEU A 250 39.17 -36.42 -10.76
CA LEU A 250 37.81 -36.24 -10.28
C LEU A 250 37.79 -35.54 -8.91
N GLU A 251 38.76 -35.85 -8.06
CA GLU A 251 38.99 -35.22 -6.75
C GLU A 251 39.20 -33.72 -6.87
N VAL A 252 40.08 -33.27 -7.78
CA VAL A 252 40.35 -31.85 -8.02
C VAL A 252 39.10 -31.12 -8.47
N LYS A 253 38.32 -31.75 -9.37
CA LYS A 253 37.07 -31.16 -9.86
C LYS A 253 36.02 -31.05 -8.76
N ILE A 254 35.84 -32.09 -7.94
CA ILE A 254 34.88 -32.06 -6.83
C ILE A 254 35.32 -31.05 -5.78
N GLN A 255 36.60 -31.04 -5.41
CA GLN A 255 37.15 -30.07 -4.47
C GLN A 255 36.88 -28.64 -4.92
N SER A 256 37.20 -28.30 -6.17
CA SER A 256 36.93 -26.96 -6.74
C SER A 256 35.44 -26.59 -6.72
N LEU A 257 34.54 -27.54 -6.99
CA LEU A 257 33.08 -27.29 -6.93
C LEU A 257 32.60 -27.04 -5.49
N VAL A 258 33.13 -27.78 -4.53
CA VAL A 258 32.80 -27.62 -3.11
C VAL A 258 33.34 -26.29 -2.57
N GLU A 259 34.60 -25.96 -2.88
CA GLU A 259 35.20 -24.66 -2.56
C GLU A 259 34.37 -23.52 -3.12
N GLN A 260 34.00 -23.58 -4.41
CA GLN A 260 33.17 -22.57 -5.05
C GLN A 260 31.78 -22.43 -4.39
N ALA A 261 31.15 -23.55 -4.03
CA ALA A 261 29.86 -23.54 -3.36
C ALA A 261 29.95 -22.93 -1.94
N LEU A 262 31.00 -23.26 -1.19
CA LEU A 262 31.20 -22.74 0.16
C LEU A 262 31.60 -21.26 0.16
N MET A 263 32.48 -20.83 -0.76
CA MET A 263 32.83 -19.42 -0.96
C MET A 263 31.64 -18.59 -1.45
N GLY A 264 30.70 -19.20 -2.17
CA GLY A 264 29.47 -18.57 -2.64
C GLY A 264 28.33 -18.55 -1.62
N SER A 265 28.54 -19.03 -0.39
CA SER A 265 27.50 -19.04 0.65
C SER A 265 27.27 -17.64 1.21
N GLU A 266 26.00 -17.23 1.32
CA GLU A 266 25.57 -16.00 1.99
C GLU A 266 25.31 -16.20 3.49
N ASP A 267 25.54 -17.40 4.03
CA ASP A 267 25.36 -17.69 5.45
C ASP A 267 26.39 -16.93 6.30
N PRO A 268 25.98 -15.95 7.13
CA PRO A 268 26.91 -15.10 7.85
C PRO A 268 27.67 -15.85 8.96
N PHE A 269 27.22 -17.06 9.32
CA PHE A 269 27.87 -17.93 10.29
C PHE A 269 28.90 -18.89 9.68
N LEU A 270 28.97 -19.02 8.35
CA LEU A 270 29.94 -19.92 7.72
C LEU A 270 31.29 -19.22 7.54
N LYS A 271 32.37 -19.88 7.97
CA LYS A 271 33.75 -19.49 7.62
C LYS A 271 34.48 -20.69 7.04
N VAL A 272 34.98 -20.55 5.82
CA VAL A 272 35.82 -21.57 5.18
C VAL A 272 37.27 -21.25 5.49
N VAL A 273 38.02 -22.26 5.92
CA VAL A 273 39.48 -22.20 6.05
C VAL A 273 40.08 -23.30 5.19
N ASP A 274 41.22 -22.98 4.57
CA ASP A 274 42.06 -23.90 3.81
C ASP A 274 43.01 -24.63 4.77
#